data_AF-A0A2M7WNS7-F1
#
_entry.id   AF-A0A2M7WNS7-F1
#
_cell.length_a   1.000
_cell.length_b   1.000
_cell.length_c   1.000
_cell.angle_alpha   90.00
_cell.angle_beta   90.00
_cell.angle_gamma   90.00
#
_symmetry.space_group_name_H-M   'P 1'
#
loop_
_entity.id
_entity.type
_entity.pdbx_description
1 polymer ?
#
loop_
_entity_poly.entity_id
_entity_poly.type
_entity_poly.pdbx_seq_one_letter_code
_entity_poly.pdbx_strand_id
1 'polypeptide(L)'
;MKFTVRLVWLLALLGLSACEFDRHEVHEARQNLSYTLEMHHIHMLINHSLQMAAQGADMNLQGVELGPALLAKSTELLKRAMSGLEMAQLHKLGNAGKPLMEMTHALADKSTLLIEEMKKLSPESKDKDAIRMLNHAIEAAAAGSSMIMLGQQGMAGDIDAVMVNHGQSMLGEASGLLRDVSGAAEYKELVNQVVHMLIGIPDMPVIFDETEADAKR
;
A
#
# COMPACT_ATOMS: atom_id res chain seq x y z
N MET A 1 32.94 35.27 41.53
CA MET A 1 31.83 35.89 40.77
C MET A 1 31.95 35.74 39.25
N LYS A 2 33.08 36.02 38.59
CA LYS A 2 33.17 35.92 37.11
C LYS A 2 33.06 34.48 36.57
N PHE A 3 33.50 33.48 37.34
CA PHE A 3 33.47 32.06 36.92
C PHE A 3 32.07 31.45 36.98
N THR A 4 31.29 31.77 38.02
CA THR A 4 29.91 31.30 38.20
C THR A 4 28.97 31.84 37.13
N VAL A 5 29.13 33.11 36.73
CA VAL A 5 28.33 33.70 35.65
C VAL A 5 28.61 33.03 34.30
N ARG A 6 29.87 32.69 33.99
CA ARG A 6 30.22 31.98 32.74
C ARG A 6 29.66 30.55 32.70
N LEU A 7 29.67 29.85 33.83
CA LEU A 7 29.11 28.50 33.92
C LEU A 7 27.60 28.48 33.68
N VAL A 8 26.87 29.44 34.24
CA VAL A 8 25.41 29.57 34.04
C VAL A 8 25.07 29.86 32.58
N TRP A 9 25.86 30.70 31.89
CA TRP A 9 25.68 30.97 30.46
C TRP A 9 25.95 29.74 29.59
N LEU A 10 26.98 28.95 29.89
CA LEU A 10 27.26 27.71 29.16
C LEU A 10 26.16 26.66 29.35
N LEU A 11 25.64 26.50 30.56
CA LEU A 11 24.51 25.60 30.84
C LEU A 11 23.22 26.06 30.14
N ALA A 12 22.96 27.36 30.07
CA ALA A 12 21.80 27.90 29.35
C ALA A 12 21.90 27.66 27.83
N LEU A 13 23.10 27.82 27.24
CA LEU A 13 23.33 27.55 25.82
C LEU A 13 23.24 26.06 25.48
N LEU A 14 23.72 25.18 26.37
CA LEU A 14 23.55 23.72 26.24
C LEU A 14 22.08 23.31 26.33
N GLY A 15 21.32 23.90 27.25
CA GLY A 15 19.87 23.65 27.37
C GLY A 15 19.07 24.11 26.14
N LEU A 16 19.42 25.26 25.56
CA LEU A 16 18.81 25.73 24.31
C LEU A 16 19.16 24.81 23.13
N SER A 17 20.41 24.35 23.03
CA SER A 17 20.84 23.40 22.00
C SER A 17 20.15 22.04 22.12
N ALA A 18 19.91 21.54 23.34
CA ALA A 18 19.17 20.30 23.57
C ALA A 18 17.69 20.41 23.17
N CYS A 19 17.07 21.57 23.43
CA CYS A 19 15.69 21.83 23.01
C CYS A 19 15.51 21.98 21.49
N GLU A 20 16.52 22.48 20.76
CA GLU A 20 16.47 22.55 19.29
C GLU A 20 16.64 21.18 18.63
N PHE A 21 17.49 20.33 19.21
CA PHE A 21 17.71 18.95 18.74
C PHE A 21 16.44 18.10 18.88
N ASP A 22 15.81 18.11 20.06
CA ASP A 22 14.57 17.38 20.35
C ASP A 22 13.40 17.84 19.44
N ARG A 23 13.28 19.15 19.18
CA ARG A 23 12.26 19.67 18.26
C ARG A 23 12.47 19.23 16.81
N HIS A 24 13.73 19.06 16.37
CA HIS A 24 14.00 18.65 14.99
C HIS A 24 13.65 17.17 14.78
N GLU A 25 14.06 16.29 15.71
CA GLU A 25 13.75 14.86 15.66
C GLU A 25 12.23 14.60 15.74
N VAL A 26 11.53 15.27 16.66
CA VAL A 26 10.07 15.15 16.76
C VAL A 26 9.37 15.67 15.49
N HIS A 27 9.88 16.73 14.88
CA HIS A 27 9.29 17.26 13.65
C HIS A 27 9.51 16.33 12.45
N GLU A 28 10.69 15.73 12.34
CA GLU A 28 11.04 14.75 11.30
C GLU A 28 10.24 13.45 11.48
N ALA A 29 10.15 12.93 12.70
CA ALA A 29 9.33 11.75 13.03
C ALA A 29 7.85 11.98 12.66
N ARG A 30 7.31 13.16 12.97
CA ARG A 30 5.93 13.53 12.62
C ARG A 30 5.72 13.64 11.10
N GLN A 31 6.68 14.19 10.37
CA GLN A 31 6.61 14.28 8.91
C GLN A 31 6.68 12.89 8.26
N ASN A 32 7.54 12.01 8.76
CA ASN A 32 7.64 10.64 8.29
C ASN A 32 6.34 9.85 8.54
N LEU A 33 5.75 9.96 9.73
CA LEU A 33 4.47 9.31 10.04
C LEU A 33 3.33 9.81 9.13
N SER A 34 3.24 11.13 8.90
CA SER A 34 2.23 11.72 8.01
C SER A 34 2.38 11.20 6.58
N TYR A 35 3.62 11.14 6.08
CA TYR A 35 3.91 10.62 4.74
C TYR A 35 3.52 9.15 4.59
N THR A 36 3.88 8.32 5.58
CA THR A 36 3.53 6.89 5.64
C THR A 36 2.02 6.68 5.59
N LEU A 37 1.24 7.45 6.37
CA LEU A 37 -0.22 7.36 6.37
C LEU A 37 -0.85 7.80 5.05
N GLU A 38 -0.35 8.88 4.46
CA GLU A 38 -0.83 9.35 3.15
C GLU A 38 -0.53 8.32 2.05
N MET A 39 0.66 7.72 2.04
CA MET A 39 0.99 6.63 1.12
C MET A 39 0.11 5.41 1.34
N HIS A 40 -0.19 5.06 2.60
CA HIS A 40 -1.12 3.98 2.89
C HIS A 40 -2.51 4.22 2.27
N HIS A 41 -3.03 5.45 2.35
CA HIS A 41 -4.31 5.77 1.73
C HIS A 41 -4.28 5.62 0.20
N ILE A 42 -3.19 6.05 -0.44
CA ILE A 42 -3.02 5.86 -1.89
C ILE A 42 -3.02 4.38 -2.26
N HIS A 43 -2.26 3.55 -1.55
CA HIS A 43 -2.24 2.11 -1.79
C HIS A 43 -3.60 1.46 -1.54
N MET A 44 -4.34 1.85 -0.49
CA MET A 44 -5.70 1.34 -0.29
C MET A 44 -6.64 1.71 -1.45
N LEU A 45 -6.51 2.90 -2.03
CA LEU A 45 -7.29 3.29 -3.21
C LEU A 45 -6.90 2.46 -4.45
N ILE A 46 -5.62 2.20 -4.66
CA ILE A 46 -5.13 1.33 -5.74
C ILE A 46 -5.65 -0.09 -5.55
N ASN A 47 -5.50 -0.67 -4.35
CA ASN A 47 -5.99 -2.00 -4.00
C ASN A 47 -7.50 -2.10 -4.22
N HIS A 48 -8.26 -1.12 -3.76
CA HIS A 48 -9.70 -1.08 -3.97
C HIS A 48 -10.07 -1.00 -5.45
N SER A 49 -9.35 -0.21 -6.24
CA SER A 49 -9.56 -0.14 -7.69
C SER A 49 -9.33 -1.50 -8.36
N LEU A 50 -8.31 -2.26 -7.94
CA LEU A 50 -8.01 -3.60 -8.45
C LEU A 50 -9.11 -4.61 -8.08
N GLN A 51 -9.63 -4.56 -6.85
CA GLN A 51 -10.77 -5.40 -6.44
C GLN A 51 -12.02 -5.10 -7.28
N MET A 52 -12.35 -3.82 -7.46
CA MET A 52 -13.46 -3.43 -8.34
C MET A 52 -13.25 -3.92 -9.77
N ALA A 53 -12.02 -3.85 -10.28
CA ALA A 53 -11.70 -4.30 -11.61
C ALA A 53 -11.85 -5.82 -11.77
N ALA A 54 -11.33 -6.60 -10.82
CA ALA A 54 -11.48 -8.06 -10.81
C ALA A 54 -12.96 -8.48 -10.77
N GLN A 55 -13.77 -7.84 -9.93
CA GLN A 55 -15.23 -8.06 -9.89
C GLN A 55 -15.90 -7.69 -11.23
N GLY A 56 -15.50 -6.57 -11.84
CA GLY A 56 -16.04 -6.13 -13.12
C GLY A 56 -15.64 -7.07 -14.26
N ALA A 57 -14.41 -7.59 -14.24
CA ALA A 57 -13.91 -8.60 -15.15
C ALA A 57 -14.71 -9.90 -15.05
N ASP A 58 -14.98 -10.36 -13.82
CA ASP A 58 -15.80 -11.54 -13.56
C ASP A 58 -17.25 -11.36 -14.02
N MET A 59 -17.82 -10.16 -13.86
CA MET A 59 -19.12 -9.81 -14.41
C MET A 59 -19.12 -9.86 -15.95
N ASN A 60 -18.09 -9.33 -16.60
CA ASN A 60 -17.94 -9.39 -18.07
C ASN A 60 -17.88 -10.84 -18.57
N LEU A 61 -17.11 -11.72 -17.93
CA LEU A 61 -17.02 -13.14 -18.30
C LEU A 61 -18.37 -13.87 -18.21
N GLN A 62 -19.27 -13.39 -17.35
CA GLN A 62 -20.62 -13.90 -17.13
C GLN A 62 -21.68 -13.18 -17.99
N GLY A 63 -21.31 -12.15 -18.74
CA GLY A 63 -22.24 -11.37 -19.57
C GLY A 63 -23.16 -10.46 -18.77
N VAL A 64 -22.75 -10.07 -17.56
CA VAL A 64 -23.50 -9.15 -16.70
C VAL A 64 -23.22 -7.70 -17.13
N GLU A 65 -24.28 -6.95 -17.46
CA GLU A 65 -24.18 -5.58 -18.01
C GLU A 65 -23.47 -4.57 -17.09
N LEU A 66 -23.39 -4.85 -15.79
CA LEU A 66 -22.72 -3.97 -14.82
C LEU A 66 -21.19 -4.03 -14.91
N GLY A 67 -20.62 -5.09 -15.47
CA GLY A 67 -19.17 -5.31 -15.53
C GLY A 67 -18.38 -4.15 -16.17
N PRO A 68 -18.76 -3.64 -17.35
CA PRO A 68 -18.06 -2.54 -18.00
C PRO A 68 -18.13 -1.24 -17.19
N ALA A 69 -19.26 -0.96 -16.52
CA ALA A 69 -19.40 0.22 -15.67
C ALA A 69 -18.50 0.14 -14.43
N LEU A 70 -18.33 -1.06 -13.86
CA LEU A 70 -17.45 -1.27 -12.72
C LEU A 70 -15.96 -1.11 -13.12
N LEU A 71 -15.56 -1.63 -14.29
CA LEU A 71 -14.22 -1.45 -14.87
C LEU A 71 -13.91 0.01 -15.24
N ALA A 72 -14.91 0.78 -15.67
CA ALA A 72 -14.75 2.21 -15.90
C ALA A 72 -14.50 2.96 -14.58
N LYS A 73 -15.27 2.65 -13.53
CA LYS A 73 -15.10 3.23 -12.20
C LYS A 73 -13.76 2.86 -11.56
N SER A 74 -13.30 1.62 -11.71
CA SER A 74 -11.98 1.22 -11.21
C SER A 74 -10.85 2.02 -11.88
N THR A 75 -10.95 2.22 -13.21
CA THR A 75 -10.00 3.05 -13.97
C THR A 75 -9.99 4.50 -13.46
N GLU A 76 -11.18 5.08 -13.23
CA GLU A 76 -11.31 6.44 -12.70
C GLU A 76 -10.69 6.56 -11.31
N LEU A 77 -10.96 5.60 -10.43
CA LEU A 77 -10.43 5.58 -9.07
C LEU A 77 -8.90 5.49 -9.06
N LEU A 78 -8.33 4.58 -9.87
CA LEU A 78 -6.89 4.44 -10.02
C LEU A 78 -6.26 5.73 -10.55
N LYS A 79 -6.86 6.33 -11.59
CA LYS A 79 -6.43 7.61 -12.13
C LYS A 79 -6.47 8.70 -11.06
N ARG A 80 -7.54 8.78 -10.27
CA ARG A 80 -7.67 9.74 -9.17
C ARG A 80 -6.58 9.56 -8.12
N ALA A 81 -6.24 8.32 -7.75
CA ALA A 81 -5.16 8.04 -6.81
C ALA A 81 -3.80 8.57 -7.34
N MET A 82 -3.55 8.46 -8.64
CA MET A 82 -2.26 8.83 -9.24
C MET A 82 -2.15 10.27 -9.74
N SER A 83 -3.27 10.92 -10.07
CA SER A 83 -3.29 12.30 -10.57
C SER A 83 -3.99 13.28 -9.63
N GLY A 84 -4.36 12.84 -8.43
CA GLY A 84 -5.06 13.63 -7.42
C GLY A 84 -4.19 14.72 -6.80
N LEU A 85 -4.82 15.60 -6.04
CA LEU A 85 -4.12 16.65 -5.29
C LEU A 85 -3.18 16.06 -4.26
N GLU A 86 -3.56 14.93 -3.66
CA GLU A 86 -2.83 14.19 -2.65
C GLU A 86 -1.50 13.65 -3.22
N MET A 87 -1.53 12.98 -4.37
CA MET A 87 -0.30 12.51 -5.05
C MET A 87 0.61 13.68 -5.44
N ALA A 88 0.04 14.77 -5.95
CA ALA A 88 0.80 15.97 -6.28
C ALA A 88 1.46 16.60 -5.04
N GLN A 89 0.82 16.54 -3.87
CA GLN A 89 1.40 16.99 -2.61
C GLN A 89 2.55 16.07 -2.17
N LEU A 90 2.36 14.76 -2.25
CA LEU A 90 3.40 13.77 -1.93
C LEU A 90 4.66 13.96 -2.78
N HIS A 91 4.53 14.33 -4.06
CA HIS A 91 5.68 14.68 -4.91
C HIS A 91 6.36 15.98 -4.49
N LYS A 92 5.59 17.00 -4.09
CA LYS A 92 6.13 18.29 -3.64
C LYS A 92 6.92 18.19 -2.34
N LEU A 93 6.60 17.22 -1.48
CA LEU A 93 7.34 16.95 -0.24
C LEU A 93 8.72 16.31 -0.48
N GLY A 94 9.20 16.23 -1.74
CA GLY A 94 10.54 15.76 -2.08
C GLY A 94 10.71 14.24 -2.04
N ASN A 95 9.60 13.50 -1.89
CA ASN A 95 9.60 12.04 -1.74
C ASN A 95 9.45 11.29 -3.08
N ALA A 96 9.51 12.00 -4.21
CA ALA A 96 9.26 11.42 -5.53
C ALA A 96 10.23 10.28 -5.90
N GLY A 97 11.49 10.35 -5.45
CA GLY A 97 12.51 9.31 -5.69
C GLY A 97 12.68 8.31 -4.55
N LYS A 98 11.75 8.25 -3.59
CA LYS A 98 11.79 7.22 -2.55
C LYS A 98 11.31 5.88 -3.12
N PRO A 99 11.91 4.74 -2.74
CA PRO A 99 11.53 3.42 -3.27
C PRO A 99 10.03 3.11 -3.18
N LEU A 100 9.37 3.54 -2.08
CA LEU A 100 7.93 3.35 -1.91
C LEU A 100 7.12 4.08 -2.99
N MET A 101 7.50 5.32 -3.33
CA MET A 101 6.81 6.11 -4.35
C MET A 101 7.01 5.52 -5.75
N GLU A 102 8.23 5.08 -6.07
CA GLU A 102 8.53 4.41 -7.34
C GLU A 102 7.71 3.14 -7.50
N MET A 103 7.63 2.32 -6.44
CA MET A 103 6.82 1.12 -6.43
C MET A 103 5.32 1.44 -6.54
N THR A 104 4.83 2.52 -5.92
CA THR A 104 3.44 2.97 -6.08
C THR A 104 3.11 3.29 -7.53
N HIS A 105 3.99 4.02 -8.23
CA HIS A 105 3.81 4.29 -9.66
C HIS A 105 3.87 3.00 -10.49
N ALA A 106 4.85 2.13 -10.24
CA ALA A 106 4.98 0.86 -10.95
C ALA A 106 3.73 -0.03 -10.76
N LEU A 107 3.21 -0.11 -9.53
CA LEU A 107 1.96 -0.83 -9.24
C LEU A 107 0.80 -0.22 -10.01
N ALA A 108 0.65 1.11 -10.01
CA ALA A 108 -0.44 1.76 -10.74
C ALA A 108 -0.35 1.59 -12.26
N ASP A 109 0.86 1.62 -12.83
CA ASP A 109 1.09 1.41 -14.26
C ASP A 109 0.68 -0.01 -14.67
N LYS A 110 1.13 -1.03 -13.93
CA LYS A 110 0.75 -2.41 -14.21
C LYS A 110 -0.72 -2.68 -13.95
N SER A 111 -1.29 -2.06 -12.92
CA SER A 111 -2.73 -2.12 -12.64
C SER A 111 -3.54 -1.54 -13.80
N THR A 112 -3.09 -0.42 -14.38
CA THR A 112 -3.73 0.18 -15.55
C THR A 112 -3.72 -0.79 -16.73
N LEU A 113 -2.57 -1.38 -17.05
CA LEU A 113 -2.46 -2.37 -18.13
C LEU A 113 -3.38 -3.58 -17.90
N LEU A 114 -3.40 -4.10 -16.67
CA LEU A 114 -4.25 -5.23 -16.30
C LEU A 114 -5.75 -4.90 -16.44
N ILE A 115 -6.17 -3.71 -16.01
CA ILE A 115 -7.57 -3.25 -16.17
C ILE A 115 -7.94 -3.13 -17.65
N GLU A 116 -7.02 -2.68 -18.51
CA GLU A 116 -7.28 -2.65 -19.95
C GLU A 116 -7.43 -4.05 -20.57
N GLU A 117 -6.69 -5.05 -20.08
CA GLU A 117 -6.94 -6.44 -20.48
C GLU A 117 -8.28 -6.97 -19.93
N MET A 118 -8.62 -6.64 -18.69
CA MET A 118 -9.91 -7.01 -18.09
C MET A 118 -11.11 -6.48 -18.89
N LYS A 119 -10.99 -5.28 -19.49
CA LYS A 119 -12.03 -4.70 -20.36
C LYS A 119 -12.28 -5.49 -21.65
N LYS A 120 -11.30 -6.29 -22.10
CA LYS A 120 -11.43 -7.12 -23.30
C LYS A 120 -12.09 -8.46 -23.02
N LEU A 121 -12.26 -8.82 -21.74
CA LEU A 121 -12.90 -10.07 -21.34
C LEU A 121 -14.38 -10.06 -21.68
N SER A 122 -14.91 -11.23 -22.03
CA SER A 122 -16.29 -11.39 -22.49
C SER A 122 -16.79 -12.81 -22.24
N PRO A 123 -18.08 -13.07 -22.49
CA PRO A 123 -18.61 -14.44 -22.46
C PRO A 123 -17.97 -15.40 -23.48
N GLU A 124 -17.23 -14.90 -24.46
CA GLU A 124 -16.56 -15.74 -25.47
C GLU A 124 -15.06 -15.92 -25.19
N SER A 125 -14.55 -15.34 -24.09
CA SER A 125 -13.16 -15.51 -23.69
C SER A 125 -12.82 -16.99 -23.48
N LYS A 126 -11.68 -17.41 -24.04
CA LYS A 126 -11.09 -18.72 -23.73
C LYS A 126 -10.58 -18.74 -22.28
N ASP A 127 -10.41 -19.93 -21.72
CA ASP A 127 -9.83 -20.14 -20.38
C ASP A 127 -10.55 -19.39 -19.24
N LYS A 128 -11.89 -19.24 -19.32
CA LYS A 128 -12.67 -18.49 -18.32
C LYS A 128 -12.39 -18.90 -16.88
N ASP A 129 -12.31 -20.19 -16.62
CA ASP A 129 -12.09 -20.71 -15.26
C ASP A 129 -10.73 -20.28 -14.73
N ALA A 130 -9.69 -20.33 -15.58
CA ALA A 130 -8.36 -19.83 -15.24
C ALA A 130 -8.40 -18.31 -14.98
N ILE A 131 -9.08 -17.53 -15.82
CA ILE A 131 -9.19 -16.08 -15.65
C ILE A 131 -9.91 -15.73 -14.35
N ARG A 132 -11.00 -16.44 -13.99
CA ARG A 132 -11.71 -16.25 -12.72
C ARG A 132 -10.83 -16.54 -11.52
N MET A 133 -10.04 -17.60 -11.56
CA MET A 133 -9.07 -17.90 -10.49
C MET A 133 -7.97 -16.84 -10.39
N LEU A 134 -7.52 -16.28 -11.52
CA LEU A 134 -6.57 -15.17 -11.55
C LEU A 134 -7.18 -13.87 -11.02
N ASN A 135 -8.46 -13.59 -11.30
CA ASN A 135 -9.20 -12.48 -10.69
C ASN A 135 -9.30 -12.64 -9.17
N HIS A 136 -9.61 -13.85 -8.70
CA HIS A 136 -9.64 -14.15 -7.26
C HIS A 136 -8.27 -13.95 -6.61
N ALA A 137 -7.17 -14.31 -7.28
CA ALA A 137 -5.82 -14.04 -6.77
C ALA A 137 -5.55 -12.54 -6.59
N ILE A 138 -6.06 -11.68 -7.48
CA ILE A 138 -5.95 -10.22 -7.34
C ILE A 138 -6.76 -9.73 -6.15
N GLU A 139 -8.01 -10.19 -6.02
CA GLU A 139 -8.88 -9.80 -4.91
C GLU A 139 -8.26 -10.18 -3.56
N ALA A 140 -7.74 -11.42 -3.47
CA ALA A 140 -7.05 -11.91 -2.28
C ALA A 140 -5.79 -11.09 -1.97
N ALA A 141 -4.95 -10.81 -2.98
CA ALA A 141 -3.74 -10.03 -2.80
C ALA A 141 -4.03 -8.58 -2.36
N ALA A 142 -4.98 -7.91 -3.01
CA ALA A 142 -5.34 -6.53 -2.74
C ALA A 142 -6.01 -6.38 -1.36
N ALA A 143 -6.90 -7.31 -1.00
CA ALA A 143 -7.49 -7.36 0.34
C ALA A 143 -6.42 -7.61 1.41
N GLY A 144 -5.56 -8.62 1.20
CA GLY A 144 -4.53 -8.99 2.15
C GLY A 144 -3.52 -7.88 2.40
N SER A 145 -3.05 -7.23 1.33
CA SER A 145 -2.18 -6.04 1.39
C SER A 145 -2.83 -4.92 2.21
N SER A 146 -4.12 -4.63 1.97
CA SER A 146 -4.83 -3.58 2.71
C SER A 146 -5.00 -3.92 4.19
N MET A 147 -5.25 -5.19 4.53
CA MET A 147 -5.34 -5.63 5.92
C MET A 147 -4.01 -5.50 6.67
N ILE A 148 -2.90 -5.86 6.01
CA ILE A 148 -1.55 -5.71 6.58
C ILE A 148 -1.27 -4.24 6.85
N MET A 149 -1.51 -3.36 5.88
CA MET A 149 -1.29 -1.92 6.04
C MET A 149 -2.13 -1.31 7.16
N LEU A 150 -3.39 -1.74 7.31
CA LEU A 150 -4.26 -1.30 8.40
C LEU A 150 -3.78 -1.81 9.76
N GLY A 151 -3.42 -3.10 9.87
CA GLY A 151 -2.90 -3.66 11.12
C GLY A 151 -1.55 -3.06 11.52
N GLN A 152 -0.68 -2.74 10.56
CA GLN A 152 0.60 -2.06 10.84
C GLN A 152 0.44 -0.64 11.42
N GLN A 153 -0.78 -0.07 11.44
CA GLN A 153 -1.04 1.20 12.12
C GLN A 153 -1.07 1.07 13.66
N GLY A 154 -1.22 -0.13 14.21
CA GLY A 154 -1.10 -0.39 15.65
C GLY A 154 -2.17 0.29 16.53
N MET A 155 -3.35 0.58 15.98
CA MET A 155 -4.40 1.33 16.66
C MET A 155 -5.31 0.49 17.57
N ALA A 156 -5.36 -0.83 17.36
CA ALA A 156 -6.30 -1.75 18.00
C ALA A 156 -5.64 -2.95 18.72
N GLY A 157 -4.31 -2.96 18.85
CA GLY A 157 -3.57 -3.94 19.65
C GLY A 157 -3.66 -5.35 19.07
N ASP A 158 -4.20 -6.32 19.82
CA ASP A 158 -4.30 -7.72 19.37
C ASP A 158 -5.10 -7.89 18.06
N ILE A 159 -6.06 -7.00 17.80
CA ILE A 159 -6.84 -7.01 16.55
C ILE A 159 -5.93 -6.74 15.35
N ASP A 160 -4.95 -5.85 15.49
CA ASP A 160 -4.01 -5.52 14.43
C ASP A 160 -3.14 -6.73 14.06
N ALA A 161 -2.68 -7.48 15.06
CA ALA A 161 -1.92 -8.70 14.85
C ALA A 161 -2.75 -9.76 14.10
N VAL A 162 -4.03 -9.91 14.43
CA VAL A 162 -4.95 -10.79 13.69
C VAL A 162 -5.13 -10.31 12.25
N MET A 163 -5.27 -9.01 12.02
CA MET A 163 -5.40 -8.43 10.67
C MET A 163 -4.14 -8.68 9.83
N VAL A 164 -2.95 -8.47 10.38
CA VAL A 164 -1.68 -8.75 9.69
C VAL A 164 -1.58 -10.23 9.34
N ASN A 165 -1.84 -11.12 10.30
CA ASN A 165 -1.79 -12.58 10.07
C ASN A 165 -2.80 -13.02 9.00
N HIS A 166 -4.02 -12.49 9.05
CA HIS A 166 -5.04 -12.83 8.05
C HIS A 166 -4.65 -12.31 6.67
N GLY A 167 -4.14 -11.08 6.58
CA GLY A 167 -3.65 -10.53 5.33
C GLY A 167 -2.50 -11.33 4.73
N GLN A 168 -1.53 -11.77 5.55
CA GLN A 168 -0.44 -12.66 5.12
C GLN A 168 -0.97 -14.00 4.59
N SER A 169 -2.00 -14.58 5.23
CA SER A 169 -2.65 -15.79 4.74
C SER A 169 -3.28 -15.57 3.35
N MET A 170 -3.93 -14.42 3.12
CA MET A 170 -4.52 -14.09 1.81
C MET A 170 -3.47 -13.88 0.72
N LEU A 171 -2.33 -13.25 1.07
CA LEU A 171 -1.19 -13.15 0.16
C LEU A 171 -0.63 -14.53 -0.23
N GLY A 172 -0.56 -15.45 0.74
CA GLY A 172 -0.18 -16.85 0.51
C GLY A 172 -1.16 -17.58 -0.41
N GLU A 173 -2.47 -17.39 -0.22
CA GLU A 173 -3.51 -17.92 -1.09
C GLU A 173 -3.38 -17.39 -2.53
N ALA A 174 -3.22 -16.07 -2.69
CA ALA A 174 -3.02 -15.44 -4.00
C ALA A 174 -1.79 -16.03 -4.73
N SER A 175 -0.68 -16.20 -4.02
CA SER A 175 0.53 -16.83 -4.58
C SER A 175 0.30 -18.29 -4.97
N GLY A 176 -0.44 -19.06 -4.15
CA GLY A 176 -0.82 -20.44 -4.46
C GLY A 176 -1.63 -20.54 -5.74
N LEU A 177 -2.65 -19.68 -5.91
CA LEU A 177 -3.47 -19.62 -7.11
C LEU A 177 -2.63 -19.34 -8.37
N LEU A 178 -1.67 -18.42 -8.28
CA LEU A 178 -0.80 -18.12 -9.43
C LEU A 178 0.07 -19.30 -9.84
N ARG A 179 0.50 -20.13 -8.89
CA ARG A 179 1.25 -21.34 -9.22
C ARG A 179 0.36 -22.40 -9.87
N ASP A 180 -0.84 -22.59 -9.32
CA ASP A 180 -1.66 -23.76 -9.60
C ASP A 180 -2.57 -23.56 -10.83
N VAL A 181 -2.89 -22.31 -11.21
CA VAL A 181 -3.70 -22.03 -12.41
C VAL A 181 -2.93 -22.29 -13.70
N SER A 182 -3.52 -23.09 -14.58
CA SER A 182 -3.06 -23.29 -15.97
C SER A 182 -4.00 -22.62 -16.98
N GLY A 183 -3.45 -22.00 -18.02
CA GLY A 183 -4.22 -21.28 -19.06
C GLY A 183 -4.04 -19.77 -18.99
N ALA A 184 -4.62 -19.05 -19.96
CA ALA A 184 -4.62 -17.59 -20.04
C ALA A 184 -3.22 -16.94 -19.86
N ALA A 185 -2.18 -17.49 -20.49
CA ALA A 185 -0.78 -17.17 -20.20
C ALA A 185 -0.44 -15.66 -20.21
N GLU A 186 -0.92 -14.92 -21.21
CA GLU A 186 -0.68 -13.48 -21.31
C GLU A 186 -1.36 -12.70 -20.17
N TYR A 187 -2.59 -13.08 -19.83
CA TYR A 187 -3.33 -12.49 -18.72
C TYR A 187 -2.67 -12.82 -17.37
N LYS A 188 -2.29 -14.09 -17.19
CA LYS A 188 -1.58 -14.60 -16.01
C LYS A 188 -0.30 -13.83 -15.73
N GLU A 189 0.47 -13.47 -16.76
CA GLU A 189 1.70 -12.71 -16.60
C GLU A 189 1.45 -11.31 -16.00
N LEU A 190 0.42 -10.61 -16.47
CA LEU A 190 0.04 -9.32 -15.88
C LEU A 190 -0.48 -9.46 -14.46
N VAL A 191 -1.32 -10.47 -14.20
CA VAL A 191 -1.78 -10.78 -12.83
C VAL A 191 -0.60 -11.07 -11.92
N ASN A 192 0.37 -11.86 -12.38
CA ASN A 192 1.55 -12.21 -11.62
C ASN A 192 2.36 -10.97 -11.23
N GLN A 193 2.58 -10.04 -12.17
CA GLN A 193 3.28 -8.78 -11.89
C GLN A 193 2.56 -7.93 -10.84
N VAL A 194 1.23 -7.78 -10.95
CA VAL A 194 0.44 -6.98 -9.99
C VAL A 194 0.42 -7.64 -8.62
N VAL A 195 0.12 -8.94 -8.53
CA VAL A 195 0.07 -9.67 -7.26
C VAL A 195 1.43 -9.68 -6.57
N HIS A 196 2.53 -9.88 -7.29
CA HIS A 196 3.86 -9.80 -6.68
C HIS A 196 4.18 -8.42 -6.11
N MET A 197 3.74 -7.34 -6.76
CA MET A 197 3.90 -6.00 -6.22
C MET A 197 3.01 -5.76 -5.00
N LEU A 198 1.79 -6.30 -4.97
CA LEU A 198 0.90 -6.24 -3.80
C LEU A 198 1.46 -7.01 -2.60
N ILE A 199 2.10 -8.15 -2.85
CA ILE A 199 2.81 -8.94 -1.81
C ILE A 199 4.08 -8.21 -1.36
N GLY A 200 4.79 -7.60 -2.30
CA GLY A 200 6.07 -6.94 -2.09
C GLY A 200 5.97 -5.50 -1.60
N ILE A 201 4.76 -4.97 -1.33
CA ILE A 201 4.64 -3.68 -0.64
C ILE A 201 5.37 -3.85 0.70
N PRO A 202 6.54 -3.19 0.87
CA PRO A 202 7.49 -3.55 1.89
C PRO A 202 6.84 -3.47 3.25
N ASP A 203 7.23 -4.38 4.15
CA ASP A 203 7.02 -4.23 5.59
C ASP A 203 7.50 -2.83 5.96
N MET A 204 6.56 -1.89 6.08
CA MET A 204 6.91 -0.57 6.56
C MET A 204 7.38 -0.78 8.00
N PRO A 205 8.56 -0.26 8.37
CA PRO A 205 9.02 -0.39 9.74
C PRO A 205 7.95 0.23 10.63
N VAL A 206 7.25 -0.62 11.38
CA VAL A 206 6.46 -0.19 12.51
C VAL A 206 7.49 0.44 13.43
N ILE A 207 7.39 1.75 13.66
CA ILE A 207 8.20 2.43 14.66
C ILE A 207 7.68 1.91 16.01
N PHE A 208 8.16 0.74 16.42
CA PHE A 208 8.13 0.33 17.81
C PHE A 208 9.18 1.20 18.48
N ASP A 209 8.70 2.19 19.23
CA ASP A 209 9.53 2.90 20.18
C ASP A 209 9.98 1.90 21.24
N GLU A 210 11.15 1.28 21.03
CA GLU A 210 11.78 0.32 21.97
C GLU A 210 12.32 1.01 23.24
N THR A 211 11.86 2.22 23.58
CA THR A 211 12.39 2.96 24.74
C THR A 211 11.66 2.71 26.07
N GLU A 212 10.58 1.91 26.14
CA GLU A 212 9.89 1.63 27.41
C GLU A 212 10.08 0.22 28.00
N ALA A 213 10.78 -0.69 27.35
CA ALA A 213 10.92 -2.08 27.84
C ALA A 213 12.01 -2.27 28.93
N ASP A 214 12.96 -1.33 29.08
CA ASP A 214 14.09 -1.48 30.02
C ASP A 214 13.94 -0.70 31.35
N ALA A 215 12.77 -0.12 31.63
CA ALA A 215 12.51 0.56 32.91
C ALA A 215 11.98 -0.35 34.03
N LYS A 216 11.90 -1.68 33.82
CA LYS A 216 11.37 -2.64 34.82
C LYS A 216 12.19 -3.93 34.95
N ARG A 217 13.52 -3.84 35.00
CA ARG A 217 14.37 -4.88 35.58
C ARG A 217 15.45 -4.30 36.50
#